data_AF-A0A3C1FIE1-F1
#
_entry.id   AF-A0A3C1FIE1-F1
#
_cell.length_a   1.000
_cell.length_b   1.000
_cell.length_c   1.000
_cell.angle_alpha   90.00
_cell.angle_beta   90.00
_cell.angle_gamma   90.00
#
_symmetry.space_group_name_H-M   'P 1'
#
loop_
_entity.id
_entity.type
_entity.pdbx_description
1 polymer ?
#
loop_
_entity_poly.entity_id
_entity_poly.type
_entity_poly.pdbx_seq_one_letter_code
_entity_poly.pdbx_strand_id
1 'polypeptide(L)'
;QMDLASDAGMVLEVPQLQVSFEDRSILTPKDLHVIKQLDLKFRGRGAWPMFRSYRPGYFPWYLESDEIRAFTYVLEQTLAVVARAKGDPDLLEPGDDTSYLVRVAEDKGGVLVWDDHVVSVMPPEPETVSVPMDMAALNLLKGLPKSQVSLEVDLSFFPGRIGAKGERPQYAYVLLLVDSSSGFVFGNELLSSGPTFGAMCGTIPMTMARMLAAHHLRPREIRVRSQALLPWLELLGDDLGFKMTQRSRLPRLDEARDSLNAWLRRER
;
A
#
# COMPACT_ATOMS: atom_id res chain seq x y z
N GLN A 1 -13.80 -6.88 -10.97
CA GLN A 1 -12.65 -7.49 -10.28
C GLN A 1 -11.52 -6.47 -10.35
N MET A 2 -11.14 -5.89 -9.20
CA MET A 2 -10.08 -4.89 -9.13
C MET A 2 -8.75 -5.64 -9.20
N ASP A 3 -8.04 -5.53 -10.31
CA ASP A 3 -6.72 -6.12 -10.47
C ASP A 3 -5.70 -5.27 -9.69
N LEU A 4 -5.50 -5.66 -8.43
CA LEU A 4 -4.69 -4.96 -7.43
C LEU A 4 -3.18 -5.18 -7.60
N ALA A 5 -2.74 -5.91 -8.64
CA ALA A 5 -1.40 -6.49 -8.69
C ALA A 5 -0.26 -5.57 -9.20
N SER A 6 -0.55 -4.35 -9.70
CA SER A 6 0.48 -3.54 -10.40
C SER A 6 1.12 -2.40 -9.60
N ASP A 7 0.64 -2.06 -8.40
CA ASP A 7 1.25 -1.01 -7.58
C ASP A 7 2.08 -1.65 -6.46
N ALA A 8 3.41 -1.53 -6.51
CA ALA A 8 4.35 -2.02 -5.49
C ALA A 8 4.03 -1.53 -4.05
N GLY A 9 3.19 -0.49 -3.93
CA GLY A 9 2.61 -0.01 -2.69
C GLY A 9 1.62 -0.95 -2.01
N MET A 10 0.94 -1.83 -2.76
CA MET A 10 -0.05 -2.76 -2.22
C MET A 10 0.55 -3.75 -1.23
N VAL A 11 1.85 -4.06 -1.36
CA VAL A 11 2.57 -4.91 -0.39
C VAL A 11 2.59 -4.28 1.01
N LEU A 12 2.49 -2.96 1.12
CA LEU A 12 2.41 -2.26 2.42
C LEU A 12 1.04 -2.38 3.07
N GLU A 13 -0.01 -2.64 2.28
CA GLU A 13 -1.39 -2.77 2.73
C GLU A 13 -1.76 -4.23 3.07
N VAL A 14 -0.83 -5.19 2.89
CA VAL A 14 -1.01 -6.58 3.32
C VAL A 14 -0.29 -6.77 4.65
N PRO A 15 -1.00 -7.10 5.75
CA PRO A 15 -0.35 -7.47 7.00
C PRO A 15 0.56 -8.69 6.80
N GLN A 16 1.85 -8.55 7.14
CA GLN A 16 2.80 -9.65 7.00
C GLN A 16 3.99 -9.52 7.95
N LEU A 17 4.58 -10.66 8.29
CA LEU A 17 5.90 -10.74 8.91
C LEU A 17 6.88 -11.24 7.85
N GLN A 18 7.99 -10.53 7.71
CA GLN A 18 8.97 -10.80 6.67
C GLN A 18 10.34 -11.04 7.28
N VAL A 19 11.03 -12.05 6.73
CA VAL A 19 12.48 -12.13 6.75
C VAL A 19 12.98 -11.95 5.33
N SER A 20 13.90 -11.02 5.13
CA SER A 20 14.63 -10.86 3.88
C SER A 20 16.13 -10.92 4.14
N PHE A 21 16.91 -11.15 3.08
CA PHE A 21 18.36 -11.17 3.16
C PHE A 21 18.92 -10.05 2.30
N GLU A 22 19.42 -9.02 2.96
CA GLU A 22 19.80 -7.76 2.35
C GLU A 22 21.31 -7.57 2.27
N ASP A 23 21.72 -6.48 1.61
CA ASP A 23 23.05 -5.93 1.78
C ASP A 23 23.19 -5.25 3.14
N ARG A 24 24.39 -5.33 3.73
CA ARG A 24 24.69 -4.71 5.04
C ARG A 24 24.31 -3.23 5.11
N SER A 25 24.40 -2.50 4.00
CA SER A 25 24.09 -1.07 3.92
C SER A 25 22.60 -0.75 4.09
N ILE A 26 21.72 -1.73 3.91
CA ILE A 26 20.27 -1.57 4.08
C ILE A 26 19.87 -1.70 5.56
N LEU A 27 20.64 -2.45 6.35
CA LEU A 27 20.35 -2.68 7.77
C LEU A 27 20.56 -1.41 8.60
N THR A 28 19.65 -1.19 9.54
CA THR A 28 19.75 -0.10 10.52
C THR A 28 20.73 -0.45 11.65
N PRO A 29 21.18 0.55 12.44
CA PRO A 29 21.98 0.27 13.63
C PRO A 29 21.31 -0.70 14.63
N LYS A 30 19.97 -0.69 14.71
CA LYS A 30 19.22 -1.60 15.58
C LYS A 30 19.27 -3.03 15.07
N ASP A 31 19.15 -3.25 13.76
CA ASP A 31 19.28 -4.58 13.16
C ASP A 31 20.69 -5.16 13.40
N LEU A 32 21.71 -4.34 13.14
CA LEU A 32 23.11 -4.73 13.33
C LEU A 32 23.44 -5.03 14.80
N HIS A 33 22.78 -4.34 15.74
CA HIS A 33 22.96 -4.59 17.17
C HIS A 33 22.49 -6.00 17.56
N VAL A 34 21.31 -6.43 17.08
CA VAL A 34 20.78 -7.77 17.35
C VAL A 34 21.72 -8.84 16.78
N ILE A 35 22.16 -8.69 15.53
CA ILE A 35 23.11 -9.63 14.91
C ILE A 35 24.40 -9.75 15.73
N LYS A 36 24.92 -8.62 16.22
CA LYS A 36 26.12 -8.59 17.05
C LYS A 36 25.91 -9.29 18.40
N GLN A 37 24.75 -9.10 19.04
CA GLN A 37 24.42 -9.77 20.31
C GLN A 37 24.35 -11.29 20.18
N LEU A 38 23.93 -11.79 19.01
CA LEU A 38 23.85 -13.22 18.72
C LEU A 38 25.21 -13.83 18.30
N ASP A 39 26.27 -13.03 18.20
CA ASP A 39 27.61 -13.42 17.69
C ASP A 39 27.58 -14.14 16.33
N LEU A 40 26.61 -13.79 15.48
CA LEU A 40 26.48 -14.34 14.13
C LEU A 40 27.30 -13.54 13.13
N LYS A 41 27.86 -14.24 12.13
CA LYS A 41 28.71 -13.64 11.08
C LYS A 41 28.10 -13.87 9.71
N PHE A 42 27.80 -12.79 9.02
CA PHE A 42 27.28 -12.79 7.64
C PHE A 42 28.29 -12.13 6.70
N ARG A 43 28.42 -12.66 5.48
CA ARG A 43 29.33 -12.15 4.44
C ARG A 43 28.67 -12.26 3.08
N GLY A 44 29.04 -11.35 2.18
CA GLY A 44 28.48 -11.29 0.83
C GLY A 44 27.28 -10.35 0.71
N ARG A 45 26.83 -10.18 -0.54
CA ARG A 45 25.62 -9.42 -0.87
C ARG A 45 24.37 -10.27 -0.61
N GLY A 46 23.28 -9.63 -0.19
CA GLY A 46 22.00 -10.30 0.03
C GLY A 46 22.06 -11.46 1.05
N ALA A 47 22.88 -11.32 2.09
CA ALA A 47 23.15 -12.37 3.07
C ALA A 47 22.87 -11.93 4.51
N TRP A 48 22.52 -10.67 4.73
CA TRP A 48 22.28 -10.10 6.06
C TRP A 48 20.78 -10.19 6.38
N PRO A 49 20.36 -10.99 7.38
CA PRO A 49 18.95 -11.14 7.68
C PRO A 49 18.36 -9.83 8.20
N MET A 50 17.22 -9.45 7.65
CA MET A 50 16.41 -8.32 8.07
C MET A 50 14.99 -8.79 8.36
N PHE A 51 14.49 -8.48 9.54
CA PHE A 51 13.16 -8.87 9.99
C PHE A 51 12.25 -7.64 10.04
N ARG A 52 11.08 -7.71 9.39
CA ARG A 52 10.12 -6.60 9.34
C ARG A 52 8.68 -7.05 9.60
N SER A 53 7.97 -6.23 10.38
CA SER A 53 6.51 -6.30 10.56
C SER A 53 5.87 -5.24 9.68
N TYR A 54 4.98 -5.67 8.79
CA TYR A 54 4.17 -4.83 7.92
C TYR A 54 2.78 -4.73 8.53
N ARG A 55 2.37 -3.49 8.80
CA ARG A 55 1.01 -3.17 9.24
C ARG A 55 0.45 -2.11 8.30
N PRO A 56 -0.75 -2.31 7.73
CA PRO A 56 -1.39 -1.32 6.86
C PRO A 56 -1.40 0.07 7.51
N GLY A 57 -1.01 1.09 6.74
CA GLY A 57 -0.88 2.46 7.22
C GLY A 57 0.43 2.82 7.92
N TYR A 58 1.33 1.84 8.12
CA TYR A 58 2.61 2.05 8.78
C TYR A 58 3.78 1.63 7.89
N PHE A 59 4.91 2.33 8.05
CA PHE A 59 6.15 1.85 7.43
C PHE A 59 6.55 0.48 8.02
N PRO A 60 7.20 -0.39 7.23
CA PRO A 60 7.77 -1.63 7.73
C PRO A 60 8.67 -1.36 8.94
N TRP A 61 8.44 -2.09 10.02
CA TRP A 61 9.06 -1.81 11.31
C TRP A 61 9.65 -3.05 11.98
N TYR A 62 10.30 -2.86 13.12
CA TYR A 62 10.82 -3.98 13.90
C TYR A 62 9.68 -4.82 14.46
N LEU A 63 9.92 -6.13 14.61
CA LEU A 63 8.95 -7.05 15.18
C LEU A 63 8.74 -6.77 16.68
N GLU A 64 7.51 -7.00 17.12
CA GLU A 64 7.11 -6.99 18.52
C GLU A 64 7.21 -8.40 19.14
N SER A 65 7.17 -8.49 20.48
CA SER A 65 7.53 -9.74 21.19
C SER A 65 6.62 -10.93 20.87
N ASP A 66 5.34 -10.67 20.63
CA ASP A 66 4.34 -11.63 20.18
C ASP A 66 4.56 -12.04 18.72
N GLU A 67 4.83 -11.07 17.84
CA GLU A 67 5.19 -11.32 16.44
C GLU A 67 6.44 -12.19 16.35
N ILE A 68 7.47 -11.94 17.19
CA ILE A 68 8.69 -12.76 17.23
C ILE A 68 8.36 -14.21 17.58
N ARG A 69 7.56 -14.44 18.62
CA ARG A 69 7.18 -15.81 19.03
C ARG A 69 6.43 -16.55 17.92
N ALA A 70 5.44 -15.89 17.31
CA ALA A 70 4.71 -16.46 16.20
C ALA A 70 5.62 -16.74 15.00
N PHE A 71 6.49 -15.79 14.65
CA PHE A 71 7.35 -15.90 13.49
C PHE A 71 8.43 -16.97 13.64
N THR A 72 8.92 -17.23 14.85
CA THR A 72 9.80 -18.37 15.11
C THR A 72 9.16 -19.68 14.69
N TYR A 73 7.92 -19.95 15.10
CA TYR A 73 7.21 -21.16 14.67
C TYR A 73 7.00 -21.18 13.16
N VAL A 74 6.61 -20.05 12.56
CA VAL A 74 6.46 -19.95 11.11
C VAL A 74 7.76 -20.31 10.39
N LEU A 75 8.91 -19.79 10.82
CA LEU A 75 10.20 -20.07 10.19
C LEU A 75 10.64 -21.53 10.36
N GLU A 76 10.45 -22.11 11.55
CA GLU A 76 10.73 -23.53 11.80
C GLU A 76 9.88 -24.43 10.90
N GLN A 77 8.57 -24.17 10.83
CA GLN A 77 7.66 -24.92 9.97
C GLN A 77 7.94 -24.67 8.48
N THR A 78 8.34 -23.46 8.09
CA THR A 78 8.75 -23.15 6.72
C THR A 78 9.94 -24.03 6.31
N LEU A 79 10.95 -24.18 7.17
CA LEU A 79 12.09 -25.06 6.89
C LEU A 79 11.66 -26.52 6.72
N ALA A 80 10.73 -27.00 7.57
CA ALA A 80 10.21 -28.36 7.49
C ALA A 80 9.41 -28.62 6.19
N VAL A 81 8.58 -27.66 5.77
CA VAL A 81 7.77 -27.77 4.54
C VAL A 81 8.65 -27.64 3.29
N VAL A 82 9.53 -26.64 3.22
CA VAL A 82 10.40 -26.42 2.05
C VAL A 82 11.33 -27.60 1.80
N ALA A 83 11.82 -28.26 2.85
CA ALA A 83 12.64 -29.46 2.71
C ALA A 83 11.88 -30.61 2.02
N ARG A 84 10.58 -30.77 2.31
CA ARG A 84 9.71 -31.78 1.67
C ARG A 84 9.31 -31.37 0.26
N ALA A 85 8.92 -30.10 0.08
CA ALA A 85 8.51 -29.56 -1.21
C ALA A 85 9.61 -29.63 -2.28
N LYS A 86 10.88 -29.68 -1.89
CA LYS A 86 11.99 -29.94 -2.84
C LYS A 86 11.91 -31.32 -3.51
N GLY A 87 11.39 -32.33 -2.80
CA GLY A 87 11.19 -33.68 -3.32
C GLY A 87 9.82 -33.91 -3.93
N ASP A 88 8.85 -33.07 -3.56
CA ASP A 88 7.46 -33.13 -3.99
C ASP A 88 6.87 -31.72 -4.12
N PRO A 89 7.06 -31.03 -5.26
CA PRO A 89 6.57 -29.67 -5.45
C PRO A 89 5.05 -29.53 -5.34
N ASP A 90 4.31 -30.58 -5.70
CA ASP A 90 2.84 -30.63 -5.69
C ASP A 90 2.28 -30.49 -4.26
N LEU A 91 3.10 -30.72 -3.23
CA LEU A 91 2.78 -30.48 -1.82
C LEU A 91 2.27 -29.04 -1.56
N LEU A 92 2.75 -28.05 -2.34
CA LEU A 92 2.36 -26.64 -2.19
C LEU A 92 1.11 -26.28 -3.00
N GLU A 93 0.63 -27.18 -3.86
CA GLU A 93 -0.53 -27.00 -4.72
C GLU A 93 -1.53 -28.15 -4.47
N PRO A 94 -2.09 -28.29 -3.24
CA PRO A 94 -2.82 -29.49 -2.81
C PRO A 94 -4.20 -29.66 -3.47
N GLY A 95 -4.58 -28.82 -4.43
CA GLY A 95 -5.90 -28.85 -5.04
C GLY A 95 -6.16 -27.62 -5.92
N ASP A 96 -7.23 -26.90 -5.60
CA ASP A 96 -7.65 -25.70 -6.33
C ASP A 96 -6.98 -24.42 -5.79
N ASP A 97 -7.26 -23.29 -6.44
CA ASP A 97 -6.74 -21.96 -6.10
C ASP A 97 -7.16 -21.44 -4.70
N THR A 98 -8.01 -22.18 -3.99
CA THR A 98 -8.46 -21.85 -2.63
C THR A 98 -7.93 -22.82 -1.58
N SER A 99 -7.22 -23.87 -1.99
CA SER A 99 -6.78 -24.95 -1.10
C SER A 99 -5.32 -24.78 -0.74
N TYR A 100 -5.03 -24.66 0.55
CA TYR A 100 -3.69 -24.39 1.06
C TYR A 100 -3.24 -25.49 2.01
N LEU A 101 -1.96 -25.86 1.92
CA LEU A 101 -1.31 -26.64 2.96
C LEU A 101 -1.11 -25.75 4.20
N VAL A 102 -1.66 -26.19 5.33
CA VAL A 102 -1.57 -25.53 6.62
C VAL A 102 -0.92 -26.47 7.63
N ARG A 103 0.08 -25.97 8.35
CA ARG A 103 0.71 -26.66 9.47
C ARG A 103 -0.06 -26.32 10.75
N VAL A 104 -0.69 -27.31 11.36
CA VAL A 104 -1.49 -27.15 12.59
C VAL A 104 -0.74 -27.76 13.76
N ALA A 105 -0.63 -27.03 14.86
CA ALA A 105 -0.02 -27.50 16.09
C ALA A 105 -1.08 -28.00 17.08
N GLU A 106 -0.87 -29.19 17.63
CA GLU A 106 -1.60 -29.73 18.76
C GLU A 106 -0.69 -29.81 19.99
N ASP A 107 -1.17 -29.33 21.14
CA ASP A 107 -0.48 -29.53 22.41
C ASP A 107 -0.75 -30.95 22.94
N LYS A 108 0.31 -31.74 23.03
CA LYS A 108 0.29 -33.08 23.63
C LYS A 108 1.18 -33.11 24.87
N GLY A 109 0.67 -32.54 25.96
CA GLY A 109 1.31 -32.59 27.27
C GLY A 109 2.48 -31.60 27.43
N GLY A 110 2.34 -30.39 26.89
CA GLY A 110 3.35 -29.34 26.89
C GLY A 110 4.31 -29.41 25.71
N VAL A 111 4.11 -30.35 24.78
CA VAL A 111 4.89 -30.49 23.55
C VAL A 111 3.97 -30.24 22.36
N LEU A 112 4.38 -29.33 21.48
CA LEU A 112 3.67 -29.09 20.23
C LEU A 112 4.01 -30.17 19.21
N VAL A 113 2.98 -30.87 18.74
CA VAL A 113 3.06 -31.82 17.62
C VAL A 113 2.38 -31.19 16.41
N TRP A 114 3.04 -31.24 15.26
CA TRP A 114 2.60 -30.52 14.06
C TRP A 114 2.16 -31.45 12.94
N ASP A 115 0.94 -31.25 12.45
CA ASP A 115 0.31 -32.05 11.40
C ASP A 115 0.00 -31.21 10.14
N ASP A 116 -0.08 -31.89 8.99
CA ASP A 116 -0.46 -31.29 7.71
C ASP A 116 -1.98 -31.33 7.54
N HIS A 117 -2.57 -30.20 7.19
CA HIS A 117 -3.97 -30.08 6.81
C HIS A 117 -4.08 -29.37 5.47
N VAL A 118 -5.01 -29.82 4.63
CA VAL A 118 -5.43 -29.04 3.46
C VAL A 118 -6.67 -28.26 3.87
N VAL A 119 -6.57 -26.93 3.84
CA VAL A 119 -7.64 -26.02 4.27
C VAL A 119 -8.07 -25.18 3.08
N SER A 120 -9.37 -25.15 2.80
CA SER A 120 -9.95 -24.21 1.84
C SER A 120 -10.11 -22.83 2.49
N VAL A 121 -9.47 -21.83 1.89
CA VAL A 121 -9.53 -20.42 2.29
C VAL A 121 -10.23 -19.66 1.17
N MET A 122 -11.50 -19.33 1.42
CA MET A 122 -12.29 -18.54 0.47
C MET A 122 -11.77 -17.09 0.43
N PRO A 123 -11.82 -16.43 -0.73
CA PRO A 123 -11.55 -15.00 -0.82
C PRO A 123 -12.44 -14.23 0.17
N PRO A 124 -11.93 -13.18 0.83
CA PRO A 124 -12.74 -12.36 1.72
C PRO A 124 -13.89 -11.71 0.94
N GLU A 125 -15.02 -11.49 1.62
CA GLU A 125 -16.14 -10.74 1.04
C GLU A 125 -15.68 -9.32 0.65
N PRO A 126 -16.20 -8.74 -0.45
CA PRO A 126 -15.90 -7.38 -0.83
C PRO A 126 -16.22 -6.40 0.31
N GLU A 127 -15.29 -5.51 0.62
CA GLU A 127 -15.49 -4.48 1.64
C GLU A 127 -16.57 -3.48 1.20
N THR A 128 -17.55 -3.24 2.07
CA THR A 128 -18.55 -2.18 1.87
C THR A 128 -17.96 -0.83 2.27
N VAL A 129 -17.50 -0.06 1.28
CA VAL A 129 -16.87 1.25 1.52
C VAL A 129 -17.91 2.37 1.52
N SER A 130 -17.93 3.18 2.58
CA SER A 130 -18.71 4.42 2.61
C SER A 130 -18.05 5.48 1.72
N VAL A 131 -18.83 6.07 0.81
CA VAL A 131 -18.37 7.13 -0.09
C VAL A 131 -19.08 8.43 0.30
N PRO A 132 -18.50 9.24 1.21
CA PRO A 132 -19.07 10.54 1.51
C PRO A 132 -19.04 11.43 0.26
N MET A 133 -20.04 12.29 0.11
CA MET A 133 -20.13 13.26 -0.97
C MET A 133 -20.45 14.64 -0.42
N ASP A 134 -19.85 15.68 -1.01
CA ASP A 134 -20.14 17.07 -0.68
C ASP A 134 -21.09 17.67 -1.72
N MET A 135 -22.39 17.60 -1.43
CA MET A 135 -23.42 18.04 -2.37
C MET A 135 -23.33 19.54 -2.70
N ALA A 136 -22.81 20.36 -1.77
CA ALA A 136 -22.64 21.80 -2.02
C ALA A 136 -21.53 22.03 -3.05
N ALA A 137 -20.38 21.36 -2.90
CA ALA A 137 -19.29 21.40 -3.87
C ALA A 137 -19.73 20.85 -5.24
N LEU A 138 -20.44 19.73 -5.28
CA LEU A 138 -20.96 19.15 -6.52
C LEU A 138 -21.93 20.08 -7.23
N ASN A 139 -22.88 20.69 -6.51
CA ASN A 139 -23.83 21.63 -7.08
C ASN A 139 -23.15 22.89 -7.63
N LEU A 140 -22.13 23.40 -6.94
CA LEU A 140 -21.31 24.49 -7.45
C LEU A 140 -20.65 24.10 -8.78
N LEU A 141 -19.99 22.93 -8.83
CA LEU A 141 -19.30 22.44 -10.02
C LEU A 141 -20.24 22.24 -11.22
N LYS A 142 -21.47 21.75 -10.99
CA LYS A 142 -22.48 21.59 -12.04
C LYS A 142 -22.86 22.91 -12.70
N GLY A 143 -22.95 23.98 -11.91
CA GLY A 143 -23.30 25.32 -12.38
C GLY A 143 -22.19 26.01 -13.17
N LEU A 144 -20.95 25.54 -13.07
CA LEU A 144 -19.82 26.13 -13.78
C LEU A 144 -19.78 25.70 -15.26
N PRO A 145 -19.34 26.59 -16.17
CA PRO A 145 -19.04 26.21 -17.53
C PRO A 145 -17.86 25.24 -17.57
N LYS A 146 -17.90 24.27 -18.49
CA LYS A 146 -16.74 23.39 -18.73
C LYS A 146 -15.57 24.22 -19.25
N SER A 147 -14.43 24.13 -18.59
CA SER A 147 -13.18 24.76 -19.01
C SER A 147 -12.47 23.93 -20.08
N GLN A 148 -11.41 24.48 -20.67
CA GLN A 148 -10.50 23.74 -21.57
C GLN A 148 -9.37 23.00 -20.84
N VAL A 149 -9.34 23.08 -19.50
CA VAL A 149 -8.31 22.47 -18.67
C VAL A 149 -8.47 20.96 -18.64
N SER A 150 -7.38 20.25 -18.87
CA SER A 150 -7.26 18.80 -18.68
C SER A 150 -6.34 18.56 -17.48
N LEU A 151 -6.81 17.81 -16.47
CA LEU A 151 -6.02 17.51 -15.28
C LEU A 151 -5.37 16.13 -15.36
N GLU A 152 -4.18 16.02 -14.81
CA GLU A 152 -3.53 14.77 -14.41
C GLU A 152 -3.78 14.58 -12.91
N VAL A 153 -4.31 13.42 -12.55
CA VAL A 153 -4.68 13.09 -11.16
C VAL A 153 -4.09 11.74 -10.81
N ASP A 154 -3.39 11.69 -9.68
CA ASP A 154 -2.81 10.46 -9.15
C ASP A 154 -2.70 10.53 -7.64
N LEU A 155 -2.63 9.34 -7.04
CA LEU A 155 -2.41 9.14 -5.61
C LEU A 155 -1.06 8.45 -5.44
N SER A 156 -0.21 8.96 -4.56
CA SER A 156 1.11 8.34 -4.30
C SER A 156 1.49 8.40 -2.83
N PHE A 157 2.40 7.54 -2.40
CA PHE A 157 2.92 7.58 -1.02
C PHE A 157 3.64 8.90 -0.77
N PHE A 158 3.27 9.54 0.33
CA PHE A 158 4.05 10.63 0.88
C PHE A 158 5.28 10.05 1.58
N PRO A 159 6.52 10.42 1.20
CA PRO A 159 7.73 9.81 1.74
C PRO A 159 8.06 10.29 3.17
N GLY A 160 7.25 11.18 3.75
CA GLY A 160 7.34 11.63 5.13
C GLY A 160 6.98 10.54 6.14
N ARG A 161 7.67 10.54 7.28
CA ARG A 161 7.32 9.71 8.44
C ARG A 161 6.50 10.55 9.39
N ILE A 162 5.30 10.07 9.73
CA ILE A 162 4.37 10.75 10.63
C ILE A 162 4.34 9.97 11.95
N GLY A 163 4.42 10.67 13.09
CA GLY A 163 4.40 10.07 14.43
C GLY A 163 5.53 10.54 15.34
N ALA A 164 5.48 10.15 16.61
CA ALA A 164 6.48 10.55 17.59
C ALA A 164 7.80 9.78 17.42
N LYS A 165 8.88 10.35 17.94
CA LYS A 165 10.20 9.70 17.92
C LYS A 165 10.17 8.40 18.72
N GLY A 166 10.53 7.29 18.07
CA GLY A 166 10.61 5.97 18.70
C GLY A 166 9.38 5.10 18.49
N GLU A 167 8.28 5.69 18.02
CA GLU A 167 7.08 4.95 17.63
C GLU A 167 7.20 4.42 16.20
N ARG A 168 6.32 3.46 15.86
CA ARG A 168 6.18 2.96 14.50
C ARG A 168 5.61 4.09 13.63
N PRO A 169 6.35 4.61 12.63
CA PRO A 169 5.89 5.75 11.88
C PRO A 169 4.79 5.35 10.90
N GLN A 170 3.77 6.20 10.81
CA GLN A 170 2.72 6.12 9.82
C GLN A 170 3.19 6.73 8.50
N TYR A 171 2.71 6.20 7.38
CA TYR A 171 2.77 6.89 6.09
C TYR A 171 1.41 7.53 5.79
N ALA A 172 1.42 8.44 4.83
CA ALA A 172 0.24 9.03 4.26
C ALA A 172 0.31 8.93 2.73
N TYR A 173 -0.80 9.23 2.09
CA TYR A 173 -0.90 9.38 0.65
C TYR A 173 -1.01 10.86 0.29
N VAL A 174 -0.45 11.26 -0.84
CA VAL A 174 -0.68 12.58 -1.43
C VAL A 174 -1.48 12.42 -2.71
N LEU A 175 -2.65 13.07 -2.73
CA LEU A 175 -3.48 13.22 -3.92
C LEU A 175 -3.06 14.51 -4.62
N LEU A 176 -2.74 14.46 -5.91
CA LEU A 176 -2.33 15.64 -6.70
C LEU A 176 -3.28 15.85 -7.87
N LEU A 177 -3.66 17.11 -8.10
CA LEU A 177 -4.42 17.58 -9.26
C LEU A 177 -3.55 18.59 -10.02
N VAL A 178 -3.01 18.18 -11.17
CA VAL A 178 -2.03 18.96 -11.92
C VAL A 178 -2.56 19.27 -13.32
N ASP A 179 -2.45 20.51 -13.77
CA ASP A 179 -2.77 20.86 -15.14
C ASP A 179 -1.82 20.15 -16.11
N SER A 180 -2.39 19.35 -17.01
CA SER A 180 -1.62 18.57 -17.99
C SER A 180 -0.86 19.43 -19.01
N SER A 181 -1.20 20.72 -19.14
CA SER A 181 -0.53 21.61 -20.09
C SER A 181 0.62 22.40 -19.46
N SER A 182 0.33 23.11 -18.36
CA SER A 182 1.25 24.05 -17.71
C SER A 182 2.06 23.44 -16.56
N GLY A 183 1.61 22.32 -15.99
CA GLY A 183 2.17 21.79 -14.74
C GLY A 183 1.71 22.52 -13.47
N PHE A 184 0.76 23.47 -13.58
CA PHE A 184 0.18 24.13 -12.41
C PHE A 184 -0.55 23.12 -11.51
N VAL A 185 -0.24 23.13 -10.22
CA VAL A 185 -0.90 22.26 -9.24
C VAL A 185 -2.16 22.97 -8.73
N PHE A 186 -3.32 22.51 -9.22
CA PHE A 186 -4.62 23.01 -8.76
C PHE A 186 -5.00 22.51 -7.37
N GLY A 187 -4.46 21.38 -6.93
CA GLY A 187 -4.82 20.85 -5.63
C GLY A 187 -3.83 19.80 -5.18
N ASN A 188 -3.59 19.77 -3.88
CA ASN A 188 -2.92 18.69 -3.20
C ASN A 188 -3.62 18.43 -1.88
N GLU A 189 -3.78 17.16 -1.52
CA GLU A 189 -4.29 16.76 -0.20
C GLU A 189 -3.43 15.63 0.36
N LEU A 190 -3.09 15.72 1.64
CA LEU A 190 -2.45 14.65 2.39
C LEU A 190 -3.52 13.79 3.07
N LEU A 191 -3.66 12.55 2.61
CA LEU A 191 -4.65 11.59 3.11
C LEU A 191 -3.96 10.57 4.03
N SER A 192 -4.41 10.49 5.28
CA SER A 192 -4.04 9.40 6.17
C SER A 192 -4.51 8.07 5.59
N SER A 193 -3.81 6.98 5.86
CA SER A 193 -4.14 5.63 5.37
C SER A 193 -5.52 5.10 5.77
N GLY A 194 -6.21 5.78 6.69
CA GLY A 194 -7.53 5.38 7.19
C GLY A 194 -7.47 4.04 7.94
N PRO A 195 -8.64 3.45 8.27
CA PRO A 195 -8.71 2.09 8.81
C PRO A 195 -8.35 1.03 7.75
N THR A 196 -8.64 1.32 6.48
CA THR A 196 -8.29 0.51 5.31
C THR A 196 -7.96 1.41 4.12
N PHE A 197 -7.17 0.90 3.17
CA PHE A 197 -6.91 1.60 1.90
C PHE A 197 -8.21 1.92 1.14
N GLY A 198 -9.17 1.00 1.15
CA GLY A 198 -10.50 1.20 0.54
C GLY A 198 -11.26 2.36 1.17
N ALA A 199 -11.33 2.41 2.50
CA ALA A 199 -11.98 3.50 3.22
C ALA A 199 -11.33 4.86 2.94
N MET A 200 -10.00 4.93 2.86
CA MET A 200 -9.29 6.15 2.45
C MET A 200 -9.66 6.54 1.01
N CYS A 201 -9.62 5.60 0.06
CA CYS A 201 -10.00 5.85 -1.32
C CYS A 201 -11.45 6.35 -1.46
N GLY A 202 -12.37 5.85 -0.63
CA GLY A 202 -13.76 6.31 -0.57
C GLY A 202 -13.92 7.81 -0.28
N THR A 203 -12.92 8.45 0.33
CA THR A 203 -12.95 9.91 0.59
C THR A 203 -12.51 10.75 -0.61
N ILE A 204 -11.80 10.16 -1.57
CA ILE A 204 -11.19 10.87 -2.70
C ILE A 204 -12.21 11.64 -3.54
N PRO A 205 -13.40 11.10 -3.88
CA PRO A 205 -14.38 11.83 -4.68
C PRO A 205 -14.79 13.16 -4.03
N MET A 206 -15.10 13.13 -2.74
CA MET A 206 -15.44 14.33 -1.97
C MET A 206 -14.26 15.32 -1.91
N THR A 207 -13.07 14.84 -1.60
CA THR A 207 -11.85 15.66 -1.52
C THR A 207 -11.56 16.36 -2.85
N MET A 208 -11.66 15.62 -3.96
CA MET A 208 -11.48 16.16 -5.30
C MET A 208 -12.56 17.18 -5.66
N ALA A 209 -13.83 16.90 -5.38
CA ALA A 209 -14.92 17.84 -5.62
C ALA A 209 -14.70 19.17 -4.88
N ARG A 210 -14.25 19.11 -3.62
CA ARG A 210 -13.91 20.31 -2.83
C ARG A 210 -12.76 21.10 -3.43
N MET A 211 -11.67 20.45 -3.83
CA MET A 211 -10.52 21.13 -4.46
C MET A 211 -10.93 21.81 -5.76
N LEU A 212 -11.67 21.11 -6.63
CA LEU A 212 -12.17 21.70 -7.89
C LEU A 212 -13.12 22.88 -7.63
N ALA A 213 -14.02 22.74 -6.65
CA ALA A 213 -14.96 23.78 -6.26
C ALA A 213 -14.24 25.03 -5.73
N ALA A 214 -13.23 24.86 -4.88
CA ALA A 214 -12.42 25.95 -4.33
C ALA A 214 -11.68 26.75 -5.42
N HIS A 215 -11.31 26.10 -6.52
CA HIS A 215 -10.69 26.74 -7.67
C HIS A 215 -11.69 27.18 -8.76
N HIS A 216 -13.00 27.04 -8.52
CA HIS A 216 -14.06 27.29 -9.50
C HIS A 216 -13.77 26.62 -10.86
N LEU A 217 -13.24 25.39 -10.82
CA LEU A 217 -12.75 24.68 -11.99
C LEU A 217 -13.61 23.46 -12.30
N ARG A 218 -14.26 23.49 -13.46
CA ARG A 218 -14.87 22.31 -14.08
C ARG A 218 -14.00 21.86 -15.27
N PRO A 219 -13.10 20.86 -15.12
CA PRO A 219 -12.20 20.45 -16.20
C PRO A 219 -12.96 19.79 -17.36
N ARG A 220 -12.38 19.76 -18.56
CA ARG A 220 -12.93 18.96 -19.67
C ARG A 220 -12.58 17.48 -19.55
N GLU A 221 -11.42 17.17 -18.98
CA GLU A 221 -10.85 15.83 -18.92
C GLU A 221 -10.04 15.66 -17.64
N ILE A 222 -10.13 14.47 -17.04
CA ILE A 222 -9.29 14.01 -15.95
C ILE A 222 -8.54 12.77 -16.45
N ARG A 223 -7.22 12.80 -16.34
CA ARG A 223 -6.31 11.73 -16.74
C ARG A 223 -5.78 11.05 -15.50
N VAL A 224 -5.95 9.75 -15.43
CA VAL A 224 -5.60 8.95 -14.25
C VAL A 224 -4.64 7.84 -14.66
N ARG A 225 -3.65 7.55 -13.82
CA ARG A 225 -2.72 6.44 -14.04
C ARG A 225 -3.21 5.17 -13.38
N SER A 226 -3.48 5.25 -12.08
CA SER A 226 -3.86 4.10 -11.26
C SER A 226 -5.23 3.54 -11.67
N GLN A 227 -5.25 2.23 -11.93
CA GLN A 227 -6.47 1.50 -12.23
C GLN A 227 -7.35 1.32 -10.98
N ALA A 228 -6.74 1.32 -9.78
CA ALA A 228 -7.46 1.28 -8.51
C ALA A 228 -8.15 2.60 -8.19
N LEU A 229 -7.59 3.73 -8.63
CA LEU A 229 -8.16 5.06 -8.39
C LEU A 229 -9.33 5.39 -9.33
N LEU A 230 -9.28 4.87 -10.55
CA LEU A 230 -10.24 5.21 -11.61
C LEU A 230 -11.72 5.01 -11.20
N PRO A 231 -12.15 3.88 -10.60
CA PRO A 231 -13.56 3.68 -10.22
C PRO A 231 -14.08 4.73 -9.23
N TRP A 232 -13.22 5.19 -8.31
CA TRP A 232 -13.61 6.24 -7.35
C TRP A 232 -13.85 7.57 -8.05
N LEU A 233 -12.99 7.94 -9.00
CA LEU A 233 -13.09 9.19 -9.73
C LEU A 233 -14.24 9.18 -10.74
N GLU A 234 -14.59 8.02 -11.29
CA GLU A 234 -15.75 7.87 -12.17
C GLU A 234 -17.07 8.24 -11.47
N LEU A 235 -17.18 8.07 -10.15
CA LEU A 235 -18.34 8.53 -9.37
C LEU A 235 -18.60 10.04 -9.50
N LEU A 236 -17.58 10.85 -9.83
CA LEU A 236 -17.73 12.27 -10.12
C LEU A 236 -18.01 12.55 -11.61
N GLY A 237 -17.51 11.69 -12.49
CA GLY A 237 -17.51 11.87 -13.94
C GLY A 237 -18.92 11.96 -14.51
N ASP A 238 -19.80 11.05 -14.12
CA ASP A 238 -21.17 10.95 -14.64
C ASP A 238 -22.00 12.20 -14.29
N ASP A 239 -21.85 12.71 -13.07
CA ASP A 239 -22.66 13.81 -12.55
C ASP A 239 -22.14 15.19 -12.99
N LEU A 240 -20.83 15.32 -13.23
CA LEU A 240 -20.17 16.58 -13.58
C LEU A 240 -19.76 16.67 -15.05
N GLY A 241 -19.89 15.58 -15.81
CA GLY A 241 -19.70 15.52 -17.25
C GLY A 241 -18.26 15.74 -17.71
N PHE A 242 -17.27 15.43 -16.88
CA PHE A 242 -15.87 15.40 -17.30
C PHE A 242 -15.58 14.11 -18.05
N LYS A 243 -14.69 14.16 -19.05
CA LYS A 243 -14.15 12.94 -19.64
C LYS A 243 -13.14 12.32 -18.68
N MET A 244 -13.32 11.06 -18.31
CA MET A 244 -12.30 10.29 -17.59
C MET A 244 -11.44 9.50 -18.60
N THR A 245 -10.12 9.47 -18.42
CA THR A 245 -9.24 8.69 -19.32
C THR A 245 -8.05 8.13 -18.58
N GLN A 246 -7.86 6.82 -18.68
CA GLN A 246 -6.67 6.17 -18.17
C GLN A 246 -5.46 6.46 -19.07
N ARG A 247 -4.32 6.82 -18.47
CA ARG A 247 -3.05 7.08 -19.17
C ARG A 247 -1.90 6.40 -18.44
N SER A 248 -1.02 5.73 -19.18
CA SER A 248 0.18 5.12 -18.60
C SER A 248 1.23 6.12 -18.14
N ARG A 249 1.15 7.39 -18.58
CA ARG A 249 2.06 8.48 -18.20
C ARG A 249 1.29 9.73 -17.87
N LEU A 250 1.74 10.42 -16.83
CA LEU A 250 1.23 11.73 -16.39
C LEU A 250 2.46 12.65 -16.18
N PRO A 251 3.07 13.17 -17.27
CA PRO A 251 4.37 13.82 -17.20
C PRO A 251 4.40 15.06 -16.30
N ARG A 252 3.34 15.87 -16.29
CA ARG A 252 3.28 17.07 -15.44
C ARG A 252 3.11 16.71 -13.98
N LEU A 253 2.33 15.68 -13.70
CA LEU A 253 2.22 15.13 -12.35
C LEU A 253 3.53 14.50 -11.87
N ASP A 254 4.25 13.78 -12.73
CA ASP A 254 5.56 13.21 -12.39
C ASP A 254 6.57 14.31 -12.04
N GLU A 255 6.63 15.39 -12.84
CA GLU A 255 7.46 16.57 -12.55
C GLU A 255 7.12 17.23 -11.19
N ALA A 256 5.83 17.40 -10.90
CA ALA A 256 5.38 17.96 -9.63
C ALA A 256 5.77 17.07 -8.44
N ARG A 257 5.59 15.75 -8.59
CA ARG A 257 5.94 14.75 -7.57
C ARG A 257 7.46 14.70 -7.34
N ASP A 258 8.25 14.71 -8.39
CA ASP A 258 9.72 14.68 -8.28
C ASP A 258 10.25 15.95 -7.62
N SER A 259 9.64 17.10 -7.91
CA SER A 259 9.93 18.38 -7.24
C SER A 259 9.63 18.34 -5.75
N LEU A 260 8.47 17.79 -5.36
CA LEU A 260 8.10 17.59 -3.95
C LEU A 260 9.10 16.66 -3.24
N ASN A 261 9.44 15.53 -3.86
CA ASN A 261 10.41 14.58 -3.32
C ASN A 261 11.81 15.18 -3.15
N ALA A 262 12.27 15.97 -4.12
CA ALA A 262 13.56 16.66 -4.05
C ALA A 262 13.59 17.73 -2.95
N TRP A 263 12.49 18.45 -2.74
CA TRP A 263 12.36 19.38 -1.61
C TRP A 263 12.41 18.66 -0.26
N LEU A 264 11.64 17.59 -0.07
CA LEU A 264 11.62 16.80 1.17
C LEU A 264 12.99 16.18 1.52
N ARG A 265 13.82 15.85 0.52
CA ARG A 265 15.18 15.35 0.75
C ARG A 265 16.15 16.43 1.22
N ARG A 266 15.90 17.70 0.89
CA ARG A 266 16.76 18.83 1.31
C ARG A 266 16.46 19.31 2.73
N GLU A 267 15.24 19.10 3.22
CA GLU A 267 14.82 19.52 4.57
C GLU A 267 15.04 18.45 5.66
N ARG A 268 15.64 17.30 5.31
CA ARG A 268 16.06 16.25 6.25
C ARG A 268 17.55 16.31 6.53
#